data_AF-A0A317YP12-F1
#
_entry.id   AF-A0A317YP12-F1
#
_cell.length_a   1.000
_cell.length_b   1.000
_cell.length_c   1.000
_cell.angle_alpha   90.00
_cell.angle_beta   90.00
_cell.angle_gamma   90.00
#
_symmetry.space_group_name_H-M   'P 1'
#
loop_
_entity.id
_entity.type
_entity.pdbx_description
1 polymer ?
#
loop_
_entity_poly.entity_id
_entity_poly.type
_entity_poly.pdbx_seq_one_letter_code
_entity_poly.pdbx_strand_id
1 'polypeptide(L)'
;ELGHIPKADVQKIRQNAKVNVERSQEIEQETRHDVVAFTRQVSETLGEERKWVHYGLTSTDVVDTALSFVIKQANDIIEKDLERFIDVLAEKAKNYKYTLMMGRTHGVHAEPTTFGVKMALWYT
;
A
#
# COMPACT_ATOMS: atom_id res chain seq x y z
N GLU A 1 -19.45 10.33 -17.66
CA GLU A 1 -19.87 8.93 -17.82
C GLU A 1 -20.27 8.69 -19.28
N LEU A 2 -19.99 7.51 -19.85
CA LEU A 2 -20.28 7.18 -21.26
C LEU A 2 -21.72 6.73 -21.53
N GLY A 3 -22.54 6.51 -20.48
CA GLY A 3 -23.96 6.18 -20.62
C GLY A 3 -24.30 4.73 -20.95
N HIS A 4 -23.31 3.82 -21.04
CA HIS A 4 -23.54 2.42 -21.40
C HIS A 4 -24.19 1.58 -20.28
N ILE A 5 -23.94 1.92 -19.02
CA ILE A 5 -24.46 1.17 -17.85
C ILE A 5 -25.58 2.00 -17.21
N PRO A 6 -26.80 1.45 -17.05
CA PRO A 6 -27.89 2.16 -16.40
C PRO A 6 -27.54 2.56 -14.96
N LYS A 7 -27.84 3.80 -14.57
CA LYS A 7 -27.55 4.30 -13.21
C LYS A 7 -28.24 3.50 -12.11
N ALA A 8 -29.43 2.98 -12.39
CA ALA A 8 -30.17 2.12 -11.46
C ALA A 8 -29.41 0.81 -11.18
N ASP A 9 -28.77 0.22 -12.19
CA ASP A 9 -27.95 -0.98 -12.03
C ASP A 9 -26.67 -0.68 -11.25
N VAL A 10 -26.01 0.45 -11.53
CA VAL A 10 -24.85 0.90 -10.73
C VAL A 10 -25.21 1.07 -9.26
N GLN A 11 -26.38 1.67 -8.98
CA GLN A 11 -26.86 1.85 -7.62
C GLN A 11 -27.11 0.50 -6.92
N LYS A 12 -27.76 -0.46 -7.60
CA LYS A 12 -27.96 -1.81 -7.09
C LYS A 12 -26.64 -2.51 -6.79
N ILE A 13 -25.66 -2.44 -7.70
CA ILE A 13 -24.33 -3.03 -7.49
C ILE A 13 -23.68 -2.45 -6.23
N ARG A 14 -23.66 -1.13 -6.07
CA ARG A 14 -23.07 -0.47 -4.90
C ARG A 14 -23.76 -0.83 -3.58
N GLN A 15 -25.07 -1.08 -3.61
CA GLN A 15 -25.84 -1.41 -2.42
C GLN A 15 -25.73 -2.88 -2.04
N ASN A 16 -25.70 -3.77 -3.03
CA ASN A 16 -25.91 -5.20 -2.82
C ASN A 16 -24.64 -6.04 -2.92
N ALA A 17 -23.60 -5.58 -3.63
CA ALA A 17 -22.36 -6.33 -3.80
C ALA A 17 -21.69 -6.56 -2.43
N LYS A 18 -21.48 -7.83 -2.06
CA LYS A 18 -20.72 -8.21 -0.88
C LYS A 18 -19.56 -9.12 -1.24
N VAL A 19 -18.43 -8.88 -0.61
CA VAL A 19 -17.24 -9.70 -0.74
C VAL A 19 -17.20 -10.72 0.41
N ASN A 20 -16.96 -11.97 0.08
CA ASN A 20 -16.68 -13.06 1.01
C ASN A 20 -15.39 -13.76 0.56
N VAL A 21 -14.32 -13.56 1.32
CA VAL A 21 -12.98 -14.04 0.96
C VAL A 21 -12.90 -15.57 0.99
N GLU A 22 -13.46 -16.21 2.02
CA GLU A 22 -13.47 -17.66 2.16
C GLU A 22 -14.19 -18.31 0.97
N ARG A 23 -15.35 -17.75 0.61
CA ARG A 23 -16.13 -18.21 -0.55
C ARG A 23 -15.37 -18.02 -1.86
N SER A 24 -14.66 -16.90 -2.02
CA SER A 24 -13.82 -16.68 -3.20
C SER A 24 -12.70 -17.71 -3.30
N GLN A 25 -12.08 -18.09 -2.18
CA GLN A 25 -11.03 -19.11 -2.14
C GLN A 25 -11.57 -20.50 -2.49
N GLU A 26 -12.78 -20.85 -2.05
CA GLU A 26 -13.45 -22.10 -2.46
C GLU A 26 -13.64 -22.16 -3.98
N ILE A 27 -14.19 -21.09 -4.56
CA ILE A 27 -14.42 -21.00 -6.02
C ILE A 27 -13.08 -21.05 -6.77
N GLU A 28 -12.02 -20.44 -6.22
CA GLU A 28 -10.69 -20.46 -6.81
C GLU A 28 -10.10 -21.88 -6.90
N GLN A 29 -10.41 -22.77 -5.95
CA GLN A 29 -9.98 -24.17 -6.04
C GLN A 29 -10.56 -24.88 -7.28
N GLU A 30 -11.75 -24.48 -7.72
CA GLU A 30 -12.42 -25.01 -8.91
C GLU A 30 -11.95 -24.30 -10.18
N THR A 31 -11.88 -22.96 -10.17
CA THR A 31 -11.55 -22.16 -11.36
C THR A 31 -10.07 -22.10 -11.67
N ARG A 32 -9.21 -22.32 -10.66
CA ARG A 32 -7.75 -22.08 -10.71
C ARG A 32 -7.39 -20.67 -11.20
N HIS A 33 -8.28 -19.70 -10.95
CA HIS A 33 -8.11 -18.31 -11.34
C HIS A 33 -8.85 -17.40 -10.35
N ASP A 34 -8.06 -16.62 -9.61
CA ASP A 34 -8.44 -15.67 -8.56
C ASP A 34 -9.45 -14.60 -8.98
N VAL A 35 -9.23 -13.86 -10.07
CA VAL A 35 -10.14 -12.78 -10.53
C VAL A 35 -11.47 -13.36 -11.00
N VAL A 36 -11.45 -14.52 -11.66
CA VAL A 36 -12.69 -15.24 -12.02
C VAL A 36 -13.43 -15.68 -10.76
N ALA A 37 -12.71 -16.18 -9.76
CA ALA A 37 -13.31 -16.58 -8.49
C ALA A 37 -13.94 -15.39 -7.75
N PHE A 38 -13.23 -14.27 -7.68
CA PHE A 38 -13.71 -13.02 -7.09
C PHE A 38 -14.98 -12.49 -7.79
N THR A 39 -14.96 -12.40 -9.12
CA THR A 39 -16.11 -11.88 -9.89
C THR A 39 -17.33 -12.79 -9.76
N ARG A 40 -17.14 -14.12 -9.71
CA ARG A 40 -18.21 -15.08 -9.43
C ARG A 40 -18.77 -14.93 -8.03
N GLN A 41 -17.90 -14.85 -7.03
CA GLN A 41 -18.30 -14.68 -5.63
C GLN A 41 -19.13 -13.41 -5.44
N VAL A 42 -18.65 -12.27 -5.92
CA VAL A 42 -19.37 -10.99 -5.80
C VAL A 42 -20.74 -11.07 -6.50
N SER A 43 -20.78 -11.75 -7.65
CA SER A 43 -22.01 -11.96 -8.42
C SER A 43 -23.05 -12.83 -7.71
N GLU A 44 -22.69 -13.63 -6.69
CA GLU A 44 -23.65 -14.41 -5.89
C GLU A 44 -24.59 -13.51 -5.08
N THR A 45 -24.20 -12.26 -4.81
CA THR A 45 -24.99 -11.30 -4.02
C THR A 45 -25.77 -10.29 -4.85
N LEU A 46 -25.68 -10.40 -6.17
CA LEU A 46 -26.25 -9.47 -7.13
C LEU A 46 -27.38 -10.12 -7.95
N GLY A 47 -28.31 -9.28 -8.42
CA GLY A 47 -29.34 -9.64 -9.37
C GLY A 47 -28.85 -9.63 -10.82
N GLU A 48 -29.73 -9.25 -11.75
CA GLU A 48 -29.39 -9.17 -13.19
C GLU A 48 -28.25 -8.18 -13.47
N GLU A 49 -28.07 -7.17 -12.61
CA GLU A 49 -27.00 -6.18 -12.71
C GLU A 49 -25.60 -6.77 -12.62
N ARG A 50 -25.45 -8.02 -12.14
CA ARG A 50 -24.16 -8.73 -12.06
C ARG A 50 -23.42 -8.82 -13.40
N LYS A 51 -24.15 -8.77 -14.52
CA LYS A 51 -23.57 -8.79 -15.89
C LYS A 51 -22.63 -7.61 -16.17
N TRP A 52 -22.74 -6.54 -15.38
CA TRP A 52 -21.89 -5.35 -15.51
C TRP A 52 -20.60 -5.46 -14.70
N VAL A 53 -20.50 -6.42 -13.77
CA VAL A 53 -19.27 -6.65 -13.01
C VAL A 53 -18.18 -7.12 -13.97
N HIS A 54 -17.05 -6.42 -13.96
CA HIS A 54 -15.91 -6.70 -14.85
C HIS A 54 -16.19 -6.50 -16.35
N TYR A 55 -17.27 -5.79 -16.72
CA TYR A 55 -17.59 -5.51 -18.12
C TYR A 55 -16.52 -4.65 -18.80
N GLY A 56 -15.89 -5.20 -19.84
CA GLY A 56 -14.86 -4.52 -20.63
C GLY A 56 -13.50 -4.39 -19.95
N LEU A 57 -13.29 -5.07 -18.82
CA LEU A 57 -12.03 -5.08 -18.08
C LEU A 57 -11.28 -6.40 -18.29
N THR A 58 -9.97 -6.36 -18.06
CA THR A 58 -9.10 -7.51 -17.88
C THR A 58 -8.69 -7.65 -16.41
N SER A 59 -8.12 -8.80 -16.05
CA SER A 59 -7.61 -9.06 -14.69
C SER A 59 -6.65 -7.97 -14.21
N THR A 60 -5.76 -7.51 -15.09
CA THR A 60 -4.74 -6.49 -14.79
C THR A 60 -5.37 -5.15 -14.42
N ASP A 61 -6.45 -4.74 -15.08
CA ASP A 61 -7.13 -3.48 -14.77
C ASP A 61 -7.60 -3.42 -13.30
N VAL A 62 -7.98 -4.57 -12.74
CA VAL A 62 -8.42 -4.68 -11.35
C VAL A 62 -7.21 -4.85 -10.41
N VAL A 63 -6.36 -5.85 -10.68
CA VAL A 63 -5.28 -6.25 -9.77
C VAL A 63 -4.22 -5.15 -9.64
N ASP A 64 -3.76 -4.57 -10.74
CA ASP A 64 -2.69 -3.57 -10.70
C ASP A 64 -3.18 -2.26 -10.09
N THR A 65 -4.45 -1.89 -10.36
CA THR A 65 -5.08 -0.72 -9.74
C THR A 65 -5.22 -0.91 -8.23
N ALA A 66 -5.67 -2.09 -7.79
CA ALA A 66 -5.78 -2.41 -6.37
C ALA A 66 -4.40 -2.42 -5.69
N LEU A 67 -3.40 -3.04 -6.31
CA LEU A 67 -2.03 -3.07 -5.81
C LEU A 67 -1.43 -1.66 -5.72
N SER A 68 -1.61 -0.84 -6.76
CA SER A 68 -1.15 0.56 -6.76
C SER A 68 -1.79 1.36 -5.63
N PHE A 69 -3.07 1.13 -5.34
CA PHE A 69 -3.76 1.75 -4.23
C PHE A 69 -3.21 1.29 -2.86
N VAL A 70 -2.85 0.01 -2.72
CA VAL A 70 -2.17 -0.50 -1.52
C VAL A 70 -0.79 0.13 -1.36
N ILE A 71 0.00 0.20 -2.43
CA ILE A 71 1.34 0.83 -2.42
C ILE A 71 1.23 2.30 -2.01
N LYS A 72 0.23 3.04 -2.52
CA LYS A 72 0.00 4.42 -2.11
C LYS A 72 -0.24 4.53 -0.61
N GLN A 73 -1.11 3.69 -0.04
CA GLN A 73 -1.38 3.69 1.41
C GLN A 73 -0.15 3.28 2.22
N ALA A 74 0.66 2.34 1.73
CA ALA A 74 1.92 1.97 2.37
C ALA A 74 2.92 3.14 2.37
N ASN A 75 3.02 3.88 1.27
CA ASN A 75 3.86 5.07 1.18
C ASN A 75 3.43 6.14 2.19
N ASP A 76 2.12 6.37 2.38
CA ASP A 76 1.62 7.33 3.38
C ASP A 76 2.05 6.96 4.81
N ILE A 77 2.25 5.67 5.11
CA ILE A 77 2.76 5.18 6.41
C ILE A 77 4.27 5.38 6.48
N ILE A 78 5.00 4.94 5.46
CA ILE A 78 6.46 5.03 5.40
C ILE A 78 6.91 6.49 5.47
N GLU A 79 6.24 7.39 4.76
CA GLU A 79 6.54 8.83 4.77
C GLU A 79 6.44 9.41 6.17
N LYS A 80 5.35 9.14 6.89
CA LYS A 80 5.18 9.57 8.29
C LYS A 80 6.24 8.99 9.22
N ASP A 81 6.68 7.77 8.96
CA ASP A 81 7.72 7.13 9.76
C ASP A 81 9.09 7.77 9.50
N LEU A 82 9.38 8.12 8.25
CA LEU A 82 10.58 8.86 7.86
C LEU A 82 10.60 10.27 8.47
N GLU A 83 9.49 11.01 8.44
CA GLU A 83 9.37 12.32 9.10
C GLU A 83 9.69 12.21 10.59
N ARG A 84 9.09 11.24 11.30
CA ARG A 84 9.38 11.00 12.72
C ARG A 84 10.84 10.62 12.94
N PHE A 85 11.43 9.83 12.06
CA PHE A 85 12.83 9.44 12.18
C PHE A 85 13.78 10.62 11.97
N ILE A 86 13.49 11.48 11.00
CA ILE A 86 14.21 12.74 10.74
C ILE A 86 14.15 13.64 11.99
N ASP A 87 13.00 13.80 12.62
CA ASP A 87 12.85 14.58 13.86
C ASP A 87 13.69 14.01 15.00
N VAL A 88 13.69 12.69 15.19
CA VAL A 88 14.53 12.02 16.18
C VAL A 88 16.01 12.25 15.88
N LEU A 89 16.46 12.12 14.64
CA LEU A 89 17.84 12.39 14.26
C LEU A 89 18.24 13.84 14.55
N ALA A 90 17.37 14.82 14.26
CA ALA A 90 17.60 16.22 14.57
C ALA A 90 17.76 16.47 16.08
N GLU A 91 16.88 15.87 16.89
CA GLU A 91 16.94 15.96 18.35
C GLU A 91 18.23 15.34 18.89
N LYS A 92 18.58 14.12 18.45
CA LYS A 92 19.78 13.42 18.90
C LYS A 92 21.06 14.12 18.45
N ALA A 93 21.09 14.66 17.24
CA ALA A 93 22.23 15.46 16.76
C ALA A 93 22.50 16.67 17.66
N LYS A 94 21.44 17.38 18.09
CA LYS A 94 21.55 18.52 19.01
C LYS A 94 21.95 18.09 20.42
N ASN A 95 21.32 17.05 20.96
CA ASN A 95 21.60 16.55 22.31
C ASN A 95 23.04 16.07 22.47
N TYR A 96 23.59 15.41 21.45
CA TYR A 96 24.94 14.85 21.48
C TYR A 96 25.97 15.71 20.73
N LYS A 97 25.65 16.99 20.48
CA LYS A 97 26.48 17.92 19.70
C LYS A 97 27.94 17.96 20.13
N TYR A 98 28.19 17.87 21.45
CA TYR A 98 29.52 17.95 22.05
C TYR A 98 30.02 16.62 22.64
N THR A 99 29.31 15.52 22.39
CA THR A 99 29.74 14.19 22.87
C THR A 99 30.84 13.66 21.98
N LEU A 100 32.10 13.74 22.44
CA LEU A 100 33.27 13.26 21.71
C LEU A 100 33.18 11.75 21.41
N MET A 101 33.60 11.37 20.20
CA MET A 101 33.77 9.98 19.79
C MET A 101 34.93 9.84 18.80
N MET A 102 35.49 8.63 18.67
CA MET A 102 36.46 8.34 17.61
C MET A 102 35.78 8.26 16.25
N GLY A 103 36.23 9.08 15.30
CA GLY A 103 35.89 8.93 13.89
C GLY A 103 36.44 7.63 13.31
N ARG A 104 35.84 7.16 12.21
CA ARG A 104 36.31 5.98 11.49
C ARG A 104 36.21 6.15 9.98
N THR A 105 37.26 5.74 9.28
CA THR A 105 37.33 5.64 7.81
C THR A 105 37.84 4.24 7.47
N HIS A 106 37.23 3.56 6.49
CA HIS A 106 37.54 2.15 6.19
C HIS A 106 37.46 1.22 7.42
N GLY A 107 36.62 1.56 8.40
CA GLY A 107 36.50 0.82 9.67
C GLY A 107 37.65 1.05 10.67
N VAL A 108 38.67 1.83 10.33
CA VAL A 108 39.84 2.12 11.17
C VAL A 108 39.67 3.48 11.87
N HIS A 109 40.24 3.64 13.07
CA HIS A 109 40.22 4.92 13.79
C HIS A 109 40.81 6.06 12.93
N ALA A 110 40.07 7.15 12.86
CA ALA A 110 40.45 8.39 12.20
C ALA A 110 40.42 9.54 13.22
N GLU A 111 40.43 10.79 12.75
CA GLU A 111 40.35 11.96 13.62
C GLU A 111 39.09 11.93 14.50
N PRO A 112 39.17 12.38 15.77
CA PRO A 112 38.01 12.50 16.64
C PRO A 112 36.92 13.39 16.04
N THR A 113 35.67 13.05 16.33
CA THR A 113 34.47 13.82 15.95
C THR A 113 33.50 13.84 17.14
N THR A 114 32.26 14.27 16.93
CA THR A 114 31.20 14.13 17.93
C THR A 114 30.08 13.22 17.45
N PHE A 115 29.42 12.55 18.40
CA PHE A 115 28.28 11.70 18.10
C PHE A 115 27.12 12.50 17.51
N GLY A 116 26.97 13.77 17.90
CA GLY A 116 26.03 14.69 17.27
C GLY A 116 26.31 14.92 15.79
N VAL A 117 27.58 15.11 15.39
CA VAL A 117 27.96 15.23 13.97
C VAL A 117 27.68 13.93 13.21
N LYS A 118 27.89 12.76 13.84
CA LYS A 118 27.53 11.48 13.23
C LYS A 118 26.03 11.35 12.96
N MET A 119 25.17 11.77 13.90
CA MET A 119 23.72 11.79 13.72
C MET A 119 23.29 12.81 12.67
N ALA A 120 23.90 14.00 12.63
CA ALA A 120 23.62 15.03 11.64
C ALA A 120 23.92 14.56 10.20
N LEU A 121 24.90 13.68 10.01
CA LEU A 121 25.20 13.08 8.71
C LEU A 121 24.06 12.17 8.19
N TRP A 122 23.29 11.56 9.09
CA TRP A 122 22.14 10.72 8.71
C TRP A 122 20.86 11.52 8.52
N TYR A 123 20.82 12.75 9.05
CA TYR A 123 19.68 13.65 8.96
C TYR A 123 19.52 14.28 7.56
N THR A 124 20.65 14.48 6.85
CA THR A 124 20.71 15.03 5.50
C THR A 124 20.47 13.98 4.43
#